data_AF-A0A3D1M413-F1
#
_entry.id   AF-A0A3D1M413-F1
#
_cell.length_a   1.000
_cell.length_b   1.000
_cell.length_c   1.000
_cell.angle_alpha   90.00
_cell.angle_beta   90.00
_cell.angle_gamma   90.00
#
_symmetry.space_group_name_H-M   'P 1'
#
loop_
_entity.id
_entity.type
_entity.pdbx_description
1 polymer ?
#
loop_
_entity_poly.entity_id
_entity_poly.type
_entity_poly.pdbx_seq_one_letter_code
_entity_poly.pdbx_strand_id
1 'polypeptide(L)'
;MSLEVDKRGSIKSILIKNEQTYRAVKCSAIVLASGGFEANEEMRARYLGPGWELAKVRGTRYNTGDGINMALQIGAQSYGHWSGC
;
A
#
# COMPACT_ATOMS: atom_id res chain seq x y z
N MET A 1 7.66 -5.75 1.50
CA MET A 1 8.22 -5.16 0.26
C MET A 1 8.41 -3.68 0.52
N SER A 2 9.33 -3.00 -0.16
CA SER A 2 9.53 -1.56 0.00
C SER A 2 10.04 -0.91 -1.28
N LEU A 3 9.71 0.36 -1.46
CA LEU A 3 10.22 1.19 -2.55
C LEU A 3 11.48 1.90 -2.07
N GLU A 4 12.50 1.95 -2.92
CA GLU A 4 13.73 2.70 -2.65
C GLU A 4 13.79 3.92 -3.56
N VAL A 5 13.96 5.10 -2.96
CA VAL A 5 14.17 6.37 -3.64
C VAL A 5 15.58 6.90 -3.40
N ASP A 6 16.09 7.70 -4.33
CA ASP A 6 17.34 8.43 -4.14
C ASP A 6 17.14 9.70 -3.29
N LYS A 7 18.24 10.44 -3.04
CA LYS A 7 18.21 11.68 -2.25
C LYS A 7 17.41 12.81 -2.90
N ARG A 8 17.05 12.69 -4.19
CA ARG A 8 16.23 13.64 -4.94
C ARG A 8 14.76 13.19 -4.99
N GLY A 9 14.42 12.03 -4.43
CA GLY A 9 13.08 11.45 -4.45
C GLY A 9 12.77 10.60 -5.69
N SER A 10 13.75 10.32 -6.56
CA SER A 10 13.54 9.48 -7.76
C SER A 10 13.54 8.01 -7.42
N ILE A 11 12.69 7.21 -8.07
CA ILE A 11 12.67 5.75 -7.91
C ILE A 11 14.01 5.14 -8.35
N LYS A 12 14.55 4.25 -7.52
CA LYS A 12 15.80 3.52 -7.77
C LYS A 12 15.58 2.02 -7.88
N SER A 13 14.76 1.46 -7.00
CA SER A 13 14.56 0.02 -6.91
C SER A 13 13.30 -0.34 -6.12
N ILE A 14 12.89 -1.60 -6.22
CA ILE A 14 11.91 -2.22 -5.32
C ILE A 14 12.54 -3.43 -4.63
N LEU A 15 12.40 -3.51 -3.31
CA LEU A 15 12.76 -4.68 -2.53
C LEU A 15 11.56 -5.64 -2.47
N ILE A 16 11.66 -6.74 -3.21
CA ILE A 16 10.65 -7.80 -3.23
C ILE A 16 11.02 -8.92 -2.26
N LYS A 17 10.01 -9.56 -1.66
CA LYS A 17 10.16 -10.77 -0.87
C LYS A 17 9.69 -11.95 -1.73
N ASN A 18 10.54 -12.95 -1.91
CA ASN A 18 10.14 -14.26 -2.41
C ASN A 18 10.17 -15.27 -1.23
N GLU A 19 9.68 -16.49 -1.42
CA GLU A 19 9.57 -17.51 -0.37
C GLU A 19 10.87 -17.75 0.40
N GLN A 20 12.02 -17.55 -0.25
CA GLN A 20 13.34 -17.89 0.28
C GLN A 20 14.21 -16.68 0.64
N THR A 21 13.93 -15.48 0.12
CA THR A 21 14.83 -14.32 0.29
C THR A 21 14.20 -12.98 -0.08
N TYR A 22 14.89 -11.90 0.26
CA TYR A 22 14.64 -10.56 -0.24
C TYR A 22 15.56 -10.28 -1.44
N ARG A 23 15.02 -9.64 -2.48
CA ARG A 23 15.78 -9.23 -3.66
C ARG A 23 15.43 -7.81 -4.06
N ALA A 24 16.44 -6.98 -4.31
CA ALA A 24 16.24 -5.67 -4.92
C ALA A 24 16.19 -5.80 -6.45
N VAL A 25 15.16 -5.22 -7.06
CA VAL A 25 15.03 -5.10 -8.51
C VAL A 25 15.22 -3.63 -8.86
N LYS A 26 16.29 -3.32 -9.61
CA LYS A 26 16.57 -1.95 -10.06
C LYS A 26 15.61 -1.55 -11.16
N CYS A 27 15.03 -0.36 -11.05
CA CYS A 27 14.13 0.22 -12.03
C CYS A 27 14.07 1.74 -11.85
N SER A 28 13.73 2.46 -12.93
CA SER A 28 13.58 3.91 -12.90
C SER A 28 12.12 4.37 -12.68
N ALA A 29 11.17 3.44 -12.78
CA ALA A 29 9.75 3.68 -12.60
C ALA A 29 9.06 2.41 -12.09
N ILE A 30 7.98 2.60 -11.33
CA ILE A 30 7.15 1.53 -10.76
C ILE A 30 5.68 1.91 -10.95
N VAL A 31 4.86 0.96 -11.38
CA VAL A 31 3.40 1.09 -11.42
C VAL A 31 2.83 0.19 -10.32
N LEU A 32 2.15 0.80 -9.34
CA LEU A 32 1.45 0.07 -8.29
C LEU A 32 0.02 -0.21 -8.75
N ALA A 33 -0.26 -1.48 -9.06
CA ALA A 33 -1.59 -1.97 -9.42
C ALA A 33 -2.12 -2.97 -8.37
N SER A 34 -1.92 -2.66 -7.09
CA SER A 34 -2.08 -3.57 -5.96
C SER A 34 -3.48 -3.61 -5.32
N GLY A 35 -4.47 -2.93 -5.91
CA GLY A 35 -5.80 -2.79 -5.31
C GLY A 35 -5.82 -1.86 -4.08
N GLY A 36 -6.90 -1.99 -3.29
CA GLY A 36 -7.20 -1.13 -2.15
C GLY A 36 -6.85 -1.75 -0.79
N PHE A 37 -7.51 -1.26 0.26
CA PHE A 37 -7.38 -1.72 1.65
C PHE A 37 -8.68 -2.28 2.22
N GLU A 38 -9.66 -2.64 1.38
CA GLU A 38 -11.00 -3.05 1.80
C GLU A 38 -11.00 -4.29 2.69
N ALA A 39 -9.95 -5.12 2.66
CA ALA A 39 -9.80 -6.28 3.52
C ALA A 39 -9.01 -6.00 4.82
N ASN A 40 -8.44 -4.81 5.01
CA ASN A 40 -7.67 -4.45 6.20
C ASN A 40 -8.54 -3.74 7.24
N GLU A 41 -8.88 -4.45 8.32
CA GLU A 41 -9.71 -3.94 9.44
C GLU A 41 -9.12 -2.68 10.09
N GLU A 42 -7.81 -2.64 10.34
CA GLU A 42 -7.15 -1.50 10.97
C GLU A 42 -7.24 -0.25 10.09
N MET A 43 -6.95 -0.38 8.79
CA MET A 43 -7.05 0.75 7.85
C MET A 43 -8.50 1.19 7.67
N ARG A 44 -9.46 0.27 7.61
CA ARG A 44 -10.89 0.61 7.57
C ARG A 44 -11.31 1.42 8.80
N ALA A 45 -10.97 0.97 10.00
CA ALA A 45 -11.29 1.70 11.23
C ALA A 45 -10.60 3.07 11.27
N ARG A 46 -9.31 3.13 10.90
CA ARG A 46 -8.52 4.37 10.92
C ARG A 46 -9.04 5.42 9.95
N TYR A 47 -9.42 5.02 8.75
CA TYR A 47 -9.75 5.94 7.66
C TYR A 47 -11.26 6.10 7.48
N LEU A 48 -12.03 5.01 7.43
CA LEU A 48 -13.47 5.08 7.20
C LEU A 48 -14.27 5.37 8.48
N GLY A 49 -13.64 5.18 9.64
CA GLY A 49 -14.19 5.47 10.97
C GLY A 49 -14.62 4.23 11.74
N PRO A 50 -15.00 4.40 13.03
CA PRO A 50 -15.37 3.29 13.90
C PRO A 50 -16.54 2.45 13.36
N GLY A 51 -16.47 1.13 13.52
CA GLY A 51 -17.49 0.19 13.08
C GLY A 51 -17.25 -0.37 11.67
N TRP A 52 -16.41 0.26 10.85
CA TRP A 52 -16.05 -0.24 9.53
C TRP A 52 -15.17 -1.50 9.55
N GLU A 53 -14.47 -1.78 10.66
CA GLU A 53 -13.80 -3.05 10.88
C GLU A 53 -14.78 -4.23 10.84
N LEU A 54 -16.01 -4.03 11.32
CA LEU A 54 -17.07 -5.05 11.36
C LEU A 54 -17.82 -5.22 10.04
N ALA A 55 -17.61 -4.32 9.07
CA ALA A 55 -18.26 -4.39 7.77
C ALA A 55 -17.88 -5.67 7.04
N LYS A 56 -18.88 -6.37 6.49
CA LYS A 56 -18.63 -7.59 5.71
C LYS A 56 -17.88 -7.26 4.43
N VAL A 57 -16.65 -7.78 4.32
CA VAL A 57 -15.82 -7.61 3.12
C VAL A 57 -16.43 -8.38 1.95
N ARG A 58 -16.60 -7.68 0.83
CA ARG A 58 -16.96 -8.27 -0.47
C ARG A 58 -15.80 -7.98 -1.42
N GLY A 59 -15.18 -9.02 -1.98
CA GLY A 59 -14.01 -8.88 -2.85
C GLY A 59 -12.86 -9.80 -2.45
N THR A 60 -11.67 -9.50 -2.94
CA THR A 60 -10.46 -10.28 -2.63
C THR A 60 -9.99 -10.03 -1.20
N ARG A 61 -9.61 -11.10 -0.49
CA ARG A 61 -9.01 -11.02 0.86
C ARG A 61 -7.62 -10.38 0.89
N TYR A 62 -7.02 -10.15 -0.28
CA TYR A 62 -5.65 -9.66 -0.42
C TYR A 62 -5.55 -8.13 -0.57
N ASN A 63 -6.68 -7.42 -0.67
CA ASN A 63 -6.69 -5.96 -0.69
C ASN A 63 -6.46 -5.39 0.71
N THR A 64 -5.22 -5.47 1.19
CA THR A 64 -4.84 -5.06 2.54
C THR A 64 -4.15 -3.70 2.61
N GLY A 65 -4.03 -2.99 1.49
CA GLY A 65 -3.42 -1.66 1.42
C GLY A 65 -1.89 -1.66 1.35
N ASP A 66 -1.24 -2.80 1.10
CA ASP A 66 0.23 -2.91 1.14
C ASP A 66 0.92 -1.95 0.16
N GLY A 67 0.45 -1.88 -1.09
CA GLY A 67 1.00 -0.95 -2.08
C GLY A 67 0.73 0.52 -1.76
N ILE A 68 -0.44 0.80 -1.19
CA ILE A 68 -0.78 2.14 -0.69
C ILE A 68 0.21 2.55 0.41
N ASN A 69 0.42 1.70 1.41
CA ASN A 69 1.35 1.98 2.50
C ASN A 69 2.79 2.12 2.01
N MET A 70 3.23 1.31 1.04
CA MET A 70 4.56 1.47 0.42
C MET A 70 4.74 2.84 -0.24
N ALA A 71 3.71 3.35 -0.93
CA ALA A 71 3.76 4.68 -1.54
C ALA A 71 3.79 5.79 -0.48
N LEU A 72 2.93 5.71 0.54
CA LEU A 72 2.88 6.68 1.62
C LEU A 72 4.21 6.75 2.39
N GLN A 73 4.86 5.60 2.60
CA GLN A 73 6.17 5.51 3.29
C GLN A 73 7.29 6.28 2.58
N ILE A 74 7.23 6.44 1.25
CA ILE A 74 8.20 7.23 0.48
C ILE A 74 7.73 8.67 0.22
N GLY A 75 6.68 9.12 0.92
CA GLY A 75 6.19 10.49 0.85
C GLY A 75 5.15 10.75 -0.24
N ALA A 76 4.53 9.71 -0.82
CA ALA A 76 3.40 9.94 -1.70
C ALA A 76 2.24 10.60 -0.94
N GLN A 77 1.57 11.54 -1.59
CA GLN A 77 0.36 12.15 -1.05
C GLN A 77 -0.81 11.17 -1.17
N SER A 78 -1.56 10.96 -0.09
CA SER A 78 -2.83 10.25 -0.14
C SER A 78 -3.85 11.04 -0.96
N TYR A 79 -4.74 10.34 -1.67
CA TYR A 79 -5.75 10.98 -2.51
C TYR A 79 -7.10 10.24 -2.44
N GLY A 80 -8.18 11.00 -2.56
CA GLY A 80 -9.56 10.53 -2.40
C GLY A 80 -10.12 10.77 -0.99
N HIS A 81 -11.36 10.35 -0.77
CA HIS A 81 -12.03 10.51 0.52
C HIS A 81 -11.76 9.28 1.40
N TRP A 82 -10.87 9.45 2.38
CA TRP A 82 -10.47 8.41 3.33
C TRP A 82 -10.90 8.77 4.75
N SER A 83 -11.93 9.60 4.89
CA SER A 83 -12.39 10.16 6.17
C SER A 83 -13.91 10.04 6.35
N GLY A 84 -14.56 9.15 5.58
CA GLY A 84 -15.99 8.91 5.63
C GLY A 84 -16.53 8.36 4.31
N CYS A 85 -17.76 7.86 4.34
CA CYS A 85 -18.57 7.55 3.17
C CYS A 85 -19.77 8.51 3.18
#